data_AF-A0A7J4LPW9-F1
#
_entry.id   AF-A0A7J4LPW9-F1
#
_cell.length_a   1.000
_cell.length_b   1.000
_cell.length_c   1.000
_cell.angle_alpha   90.00
_cell.angle_beta   90.00
_cell.angle_gamma   90.00
#
_symmetry.space_group_name_H-M   'P 1'
#
loop_
_entity.id
_entity.type
_entity.pdbx_description
1 polymer ?
#
loop_
_entity_poly.entity_id
_entity_poly.type
_entity_poly.pdbx_seq_one_letter_code
_entity_poly.pdbx_strand_id
1 'polypeptide(L)' 'DDRQVFNLCTLNGANVLGLDAGCIEEGREAAMMVLDSMSDNLSSTGNPLGSLVRRARPDDIIAVMRKGVVSCKAK' A
#
# COMPACT_ATOMS: atom_id res chain seq x y z
N ASP A 1 7.29 6.54 -14.56
CA ASP A 1 6.44 7.41 -13.71
C ASP A 1 6.10 6.65 -12.43
N ASP A 2 6.14 7.30 -11.26
CA ASP A 2 5.88 6.64 -9.96
C ASP A 2 4.47 6.04 -9.92
N ARG A 3 3.50 6.66 -10.61
CA ARG A 3 2.14 6.10 -10.75
C ARG A 3 2.12 4.77 -11.50
N GLN A 4 2.93 4.63 -12.55
CA GLN A 4 3.04 3.37 -13.28
C GLN A 4 3.64 2.27 -12.41
N VAL A 5 4.68 2.60 -11.63
CA VAL A 5 5.30 1.66 -10.68
C VAL A 5 4.27 1.22 -9.63
N PHE A 6 3.52 2.18 -9.05
CA PHE A 6 2.49 1.87 -8.08
C PHE A 6 1.39 0.96 -8.66
N ASN A 7 0.93 1.23 -9.89
CA ASN A 7 -0.05 0.38 -10.57
C ASN A 7 0.49 -1.03 -10.83
N LEU A 8 1.76 -1.18 -11.20
CA LEU A 8 2.41 -2.50 -11.39
C LEU A 8 2.42 -3.32 -10.08
N CYS A 9 2.65 -2.66 -8.95
CA CYS A 9 2.68 -3.30 -7.62
C CYS A 9 1.28 -3.49 -6.99
N THR A 10 0.21 -3.02 -7.62
CA THR A 10 -1.15 -3.09 -7.10
C THR A 10 -2.11 -3.64 -8.16
N LEU A 11 -2.85 -2.76 -8.84
CA LEU A 11 -3.94 -3.11 -9.76
C LEU A 11 -3.48 -4.02 -10.91
N ASN A 12 -2.39 -3.67 -11.59
CA ASN A 12 -1.93 -4.43 -12.75
C ASN A 12 -1.34 -5.78 -12.32
N GLY A 13 -0.60 -5.81 -11.21
CA GLY A 13 -0.07 -7.05 -10.65
C GLY A 13 -1.19 -8.02 -10.25
N ALA A 14 -2.24 -7.50 -9.60
CA ALA A 14 -3.42 -8.30 -9.25
C ALA A 14 -4.16 -8.81 -10.49
N ASN A 15 -4.33 -7.98 -11.52
CA ASN A 15 -4.97 -8.35 -12.78
C ASN A 15 -4.21 -9.51 -13.47
N VAL A 16 -2.88 -9.40 -13.61
CA VAL A 16 -2.04 -10.46 -14.21
C VAL A 16 -2.14 -11.78 -13.44
N LEU A 17 -2.31 -11.72 -12.12
CA LEU A 17 -2.41 -12.90 -11.26
C LEU A 17 -3.85 -13.40 -11.05
N GLY A 18 -4.86 -12.73 -11.61
CA GLY A 18 -6.27 -13.07 -11.39
C GLY A 18 -6.73 -12.95 -9.94
N LEU A 19 -6.13 -12.03 -9.17
CA LEU A 19 -6.48 -11.79 -7.76
C LEU A 19 -7.59 -10.75 -7.65
N ASP A 20 -8.55 -10.95 -6.75
CA ASP A 20 -9.58 -9.95 -6.41
C ASP A 20 -9.03 -8.87 -5.46
N ALA A 21 -7.90 -8.26 -5.85
CA ALA A 21 -7.18 -7.27 -5.05
C ALA A 21 -6.59 -6.18 -5.94
N GLY A 22 -5.82 -5.26 -5.36
CA GLY A 22 -5.06 -4.25 -6.11
C GLY A 22 -5.81 -2.93 -6.34
N CYS A 23 -7.08 -2.84 -5.97
CA CYS A 23 -7.83 -1.59 -5.83
C CYS A 23 -8.64 -1.57 -4.52
N ILE A 24 -9.04 -0.37 -4.09
CA ILE A 24 -9.94 -0.17 -2.95
C ILE A 24 -11.27 0.28 -3.53
N GLU A 25 -12.18 -0.66 -3.73
CA GLU A 25 -13.50 -0.46 -4.31
C GLU A 25 -14.52 -1.35 -3.59
N GLU A 26 -15.79 -0.94 -3.58
CA GLU A 26 -16.86 -1.74 -2.96
C GLU A 26 -16.98 -3.12 -3.64
N GLY A 27 -17.14 -4.17 -2.82
CA GLY A 27 -17.28 -5.55 -3.30
C GLY A 27 -15.97 -6.29 -3.58
N ARG A 28 -14.80 -5.66 -3.42
CA ARG A 28 -13.48 -6.29 -3.56
C ARG A 28 -12.98 -6.92 -2.25
N GLU A 29 -12.05 -7.88 -2.32
CA GLU A 29 -11.35 -8.39 -1.15
C GLU A 29 -10.68 -7.25 -0.35
N ALA A 30 -10.84 -7.27 0.97
CA ALA A 30 -10.15 -6.37 1.88
C ALA A 30 -8.65 -6.74 2.00
N ALA A 31 -7.88 -6.39 0.97
CA ALA A 31 -6.44 -6.58 0.85
C ALA A 31 -5.73 -5.21 0.83
N MET A 32 -5.42 -4.68 2.02
CA MET A 32 -4.96 -3.29 2.19
C MET A 32 -3.75 -3.20 3.11
N MET A 33 -2.95 -2.15 2.93
CA MET A 33 -1.81 -1.81 3.78
C MET A 33 -1.99 -0.38 4.29
N VAL A 34 -1.74 -0.18 5.59
CA VAL A 34 -1.78 1.13 6.24
C VAL A 34 -0.36 1.55 6.60
N LEU A 35 0.02 2.76 6.21
CA LEU A 35 1.36 3.30 6.35
C LEU A 35 1.35 4.52 7.27
N ASP A 36 2.45 4.72 8.00
CA ASP A 36 2.68 5.88 8.85
C ASP A 36 3.16 7.07 8.02
N SER A 37 2.26 8.01 7.73
CA SER A 37 2.58 9.25 7.03
C SER A 37 3.51 10.17 7.83
N MET A 38 3.64 9.95 9.14
CA MET A 38 4.48 10.76 10.03
C MET A 38 5.88 10.16 10.24
N SER A 39 6.16 8.98 9.69
CA SER A 39 7.49 8.38 9.71
C SER A 39 8.55 9.31 9.10
N ASP A 40 9.81 9.15 9.50
CA ASP A 40 10.93 9.91 8.94
C ASP A 40 11.06 9.71 7.41
N ASN A 41 10.62 8.55 6.90
CA ASN A 41 10.68 8.21 5.48
C ASN A 41 9.54 8.86 4.67
N LEU A 42 8.34 9.01 5.25
CA LEU A 42 7.14 9.46 4.53
C LEU A 42 6.68 10.87 4.87
N SER A 43 7.16 11.44 5.97
CA SER A 43 6.85 12.81 6.36
C SER A 43 7.44 13.84 5.37
N SER A 44 6.98 15.09 5.52
CA SER A 44 7.50 16.26 4.81
C SER A 44 7.55 16.13 3.29
N THR A 45 6.51 15.55 2.67
CA THR A 45 6.41 15.39 1.21
C THR A 45 5.21 16.13 0.62
N GLY A 46 5.44 16.85 -0.49
CA GLY A 46 4.36 17.37 -1.34
C GLY A 46 3.83 16.35 -2.36
N ASN A 47 4.49 15.20 -2.49
CA ASN A 47 4.10 14.11 -3.38
C ASN A 47 4.09 12.78 -2.61
N PRO A 48 2.95 12.41 -1.99
CA PRO A 48 2.83 11.18 -1.22
C PRO A 48 3.12 9.92 -2.05
N LEU A 49 2.67 9.87 -3.31
CA LEU A 49 2.87 8.72 -4.19
C LEU A 49 4.35 8.52 -4.54
N GLY A 50 5.05 9.60 -4.90
CA GLY A 50 6.49 9.53 -5.16
C GLY A 50 7.30 9.18 -3.92
N SER A 51 6.90 9.71 -2.75
CA SER A 51 7.50 9.32 -1.47
C SER A 51 7.31 7.83 -1.19
N LEU A 52 6.10 7.32 -1.39
CA LEU A 52 5.77 5.91 -1.19
C LEU A 52 6.65 5.02 -2.05
N VAL A 53 6.72 5.29 -3.34
CA VAL A 53 7.46 4.45 -4.30
C VAL A 53 8.97 4.49 -4.08
N ARG A 54 9.52 5.62 -3.62
CA ARG A 54 10.98 5.84 -3.58
C ARG A 54 11.61 5.75 -2.19
N ARG A 55 10.83 6.01 -1.13
CA ARG A 55 11.35 6.16 0.24
C ARG A 55 10.73 5.21 1.24
N ALA A 56 9.53 4.68 0.98
CA ALA A 56 8.85 3.82 1.95
C ALA A 56 9.68 2.57 2.27
N ARG A 57 9.59 2.14 3.52
CA ARG A 57 10.26 0.96 4.06
C ARG A 57 9.28 0.10 4.86
N PRO A 58 9.63 -1.17 5.16
CA PRO A 58 8.75 -2.06 5.93
C PRO A 58 8.37 -1.52 7.32
N ASP A 59 9.26 -0.72 7.92
CA ASP A 59 9.06 -0.09 9.22
C ASP A 59 7.97 1.00 9.21
N ASP A 60 7.61 1.55 8.05
CA ASP A 60 6.51 2.50 7.88
C ASP A 60 5.14 1.83 7.91
N ILE A 61 5.06 0.49 7.87
CA ILE A 61 3.78 -0.24 7.85
C ILE A 61 3.23 -0.34 9.29
N ILE A 62 2.02 0.18 9.48
CA ILE A 62 1.29 0.11 10.76
C ILE A 62 0.42 -1.14 10.82
N ALA A 63 -0.26 -1.45 9.72
CA ALA A 63 -1.16 -2.60 9.64
C ALA A 63 -1.28 -3.14 8.21
N VAL A 64 -1.57 -4.44 8.13
CA VAL A 64 -1.93 -5.14 6.89
C VAL A 64 -3.23 -5.87 7.13
N MET A 65 -4.18 -5.70 6.21
CA MET A 65 -5.45 -6.40 6.21
C MET A 65 -5.50 -7.37 5.04
N ARG A 66 -5.90 -8.61 5.29
CA ARG A 66 -6.15 -9.62 4.24
C ARG A 66 -7.23 -10.58 4.68
N LYS A 67 -8.19 -10.90 3.81
CA LYS A 67 -9.32 -11.82 4.11
C LYS A 67 -10.04 -11.50 5.44
N GLY A 68 -10.20 -10.21 5.74
CA GLY A 68 -10.83 -9.74 6.99
C GLY A 68 -9.99 -9.89 8.26
N VAL A 69 -8.75 -10.39 8.16
CA VAL A 69 -7.80 -10.46 9.26
C VAL A 69 -6.89 -9.24 9.23
N VAL A 70 -6.73 -8.57 10.38
CA VAL A 70 -5.82 -7.45 10.57
C VAL A 70 -4.59 -7.92 11.33
N SER A 71 -3.41 -7.67 10.77
CA SER A 71 -2.13 -7.80 11.45
C SER A 71 -1.54 -6.42 11.65
N CYS A 72 -1.21 -6.06 12.89
CA CYS A 72 -0.65 -4.76 13.24
C CYS A 72 0.77 -4.89 13.80
N LYS A 73 1.59 -3.86 13.60
CA LYS A 73 2.89 -3.74 14.25
C LYS A 73 2.67 -3.39 15.73
N ALA A 74 3.24 -4.18 16.64
CA ALA A 74 3.28 -3.82 18.05
C ALA A 74 4.09 -2.52 18.21
N LYS A 75 3.58 -1.59 19.03
CA LYS A 75 4.29 -0.37 19.38
C LYS A 75 5.46 -0.66 20.30
#